data_AF-A0AA40W8U3-F1
#
_entry.id   AF-A0AA40W8U3-F1
#
_cell.length_a   1.000
_cell.length_b   1.000
_cell.length_c   1.000
_cell.angle_alpha   90.00
_cell.angle_beta   90.00
_cell.angle_gamma   90.00
#
_symmetry.space_group_name_H-M   'P 1'
#
loop_
_entity.id
_entity.type
_entity.pdbx_description
1 polymer ?
#
loop_
_entity_poly.entity_id
_entity_poly.type
_entity_poly.pdbx_seq_one_letter_code
_entity_poly.pdbx_strand_id
1 'polypeptide(L)'
;MKFDPKIVALFEQITSTTDPEVTIDFAYSNAERLFREGKYFEAHEVLEFQWKKDFGIRKIFLQGIIQLCVSLHKIYVKPNSRGSRMQAERSKEKLETVFNSNDLSENGKQIVSSLLQSLDQILNLYEGDDILPEKVSAFCIPRIPKEWRELFRD
;
A
#
# COMPACT_ATOMS: atom_id res chain seq x y z
N MET A 1 -11.86 -9.85 -14.74
CA MET A 1 -11.92 -8.38 -14.71
C MET A 1 -11.14 -7.87 -15.91
N LYS A 2 -11.63 -6.86 -16.63
CA LYS A 2 -10.92 -6.27 -17.76
C LYS A 2 -10.33 -4.94 -17.28
N PHE A 3 -9.01 -4.81 -17.29
CA PHE A 3 -8.34 -3.55 -16.96
C PHE A 3 -8.46 -2.56 -18.13
N ASP A 4 -8.40 -1.27 -17.80
CA ASP A 4 -8.24 -0.20 -18.80
C ASP A 4 -6.92 -0.43 -19.57
N PRO A 5 -6.87 -0.25 -20.90
CA PRO A 5 -5.65 -0.40 -21.69
C PRO A 5 -4.45 0.40 -21.15
N LYS A 6 -4.68 1.57 -20.54
CA LYS A 6 -3.64 2.37 -19.90
C LYS A 6 -3.04 1.66 -18.70
N ILE A 7 -3.84 0.93 -17.92
CA ILE A 7 -3.35 0.13 -16.78
C ILE A 7 -2.57 -1.08 -17.28
N VAL A 8 -3.06 -1.75 -18.34
CA VAL A 8 -2.34 -2.86 -18.98
C VAL A 8 -0.95 -2.42 -19.46
N ALA A 9 -0.84 -1.24 -20.07
CA ALA A 9 0.45 -0.68 -20.48
C ALA A 9 1.42 -0.48 -19.30
N LEU A 10 0.92 -0.14 -18.10
CA LEU A 10 1.77 -0.07 -16.90
C LEU A 10 2.34 -1.46 -16.54
N PHE A 11 1.49 -2.49 -16.59
CA PHE A 11 1.91 -3.86 -16.29
C PHE A 11 2.95 -4.36 -17.29
N GLU A 12 2.73 -4.12 -18.58
CA GLU A 12 3.68 -4.47 -19.64
C GLU A 12 5.03 -3.79 -19.42
N GLN A 13 5.03 -2.50 -19.07
CA GLN A 13 6.27 -1.78 -18.80
C GLN A 13 7.02 -2.36 -17.58
N ILE A 14 6.32 -2.67 -16.48
CA ILE A 14 6.95 -3.23 -15.28
C ILE A 14 7.45 -4.67 -15.54
N THR A 15 6.74 -5.45 -16.35
CA THR A 15 7.09 -6.86 -16.63
C THR A 15 8.08 -7.03 -17.78
N SER A 16 8.35 -5.97 -18.57
CA SER A 16 9.34 -5.98 -19.65
C SER A 16 10.78 -6.22 -19.19
N THR A 17 11.07 -6.08 -17.90
CA THR A 17 12.37 -6.36 -17.30
C THR A 17 12.24 -7.01 -15.92
N THR A 18 13.18 -7.90 -15.62
CA THR A 18 13.28 -8.59 -14.33
C THR A 18 14.04 -7.79 -13.28
N ASP A 19 14.80 -6.77 -13.67
CA ASP A 19 15.56 -5.93 -12.74
C ASP A 19 14.59 -4.99 -11.96
N PRO A 20 14.49 -5.15 -10.63
CA PRO A 20 13.62 -4.31 -9.81
C PRO A 20 14.08 -2.84 -9.78
N GLU A 21 15.38 -2.55 -9.91
CA GLU A 21 15.90 -1.18 -9.81
C GLU A 21 15.49 -0.33 -11.01
N VAL A 22 15.34 -0.94 -12.18
CA VAL A 22 14.93 -0.25 -13.42
C VAL A 22 13.48 0.23 -13.37
N THR A 23 12.65 -0.39 -12.53
CA THR A 23 11.18 -0.27 -12.62
C THR A 23 10.52 0.24 -11.36
N ILE A 24 11.21 0.25 -10.23
CA ILE A 24 10.65 0.64 -8.92
C ILE A 24 10.06 2.05 -8.95
N ASP A 25 10.75 3.04 -9.50
CA ASP A 25 10.25 4.43 -9.54
C ASP A 25 8.98 4.54 -10.39
N PHE A 26 8.97 3.85 -11.54
CA PHE A 26 7.81 3.83 -12.43
C PHE A 26 6.60 3.14 -11.79
N ALA A 27 6.82 1.98 -11.16
CA ALA A 27 5.77 1.24 -10.48
C ALA A 27 5.21 2.03 -9.30
N TYR A 28 6.09 2.56 -8.44
CA TYR A 28 5.69 3.26 -7.22
C TYR A 28 4.93 4.56 -7.51
N SER A 29 5.47 5.41 -8.39
CA SER A 29 4.82 6.68 -8.75
C SER A 29 3.44 6.49 -9.38
N ASN A 30 3.27 5.46 -10.22
CA ASN A 30 1.97 5.12 -10.78
C ASN A 30 1.01 4.56 -9.74
N ALA A 31 1.49 3.71 -8.82
CA ALA A 31 0.67 3.20 -7.73
C ALA A 31 0.22 4.32 -6.78
N GLU A 32 1.09 5.26 -6.44
CA GLU A 32 0.76 6.45 -5.64
C GLU A 32 -0.33 7.29 -6.30
N ARG A 33 -0.19 7.55 -7.61
CA ARG A 33 -1.20 8.28 -8.38
C ARG A 33 -2.54 7.54 -8.37
N LEU A 34 -2.53 6.24 -8.63
CA LEU A 34 -3.75 5.41 -8.62
C LEU A 34 -4.40 5.35 -7.24
N PHE A 35 -3.59 5.24 -6.18
CA PHE A 35 -4.05 5.27 -4.80
C PHE A 35 -4.80 6.57 -4.50
N ARG A 36 -4.21 7.72 -4.88
CA ARG A 36 -4.85 9.04 -4.71
C ARG A 36 -6.14 9.21 -5.51
N GLU A 37 -6.26 8.52 -6.64
CA GLU A 37 -7.48 8.47 -7.46
C GLU A 37 -8.54 7.49 -6.90
N GLY A 38 -8.27 6.81 -5.77
CA GLY A 38 -9.17 5.79 -5.19
C GLY A 38 -9.16 4.46 -5.94
N LYS A 39 -8.24 4.27 -6.89
CA LYS A 39 -8.05 3.05 -7.69
C LYS A 39 -7.16 2.05 -6.96
N TYR A 40 -7.61 1.64 -5.78
CA TYR A 40 -6.79 0.85 -4.86
C TYR A 40 -6.44 -0.53 -5.43
N PHE A 41 -7.34 -1.16 -6.20
CA PHE A 41 -7.08 -2.47 -6.77
C PHE A 41 -5.99 -2.40 -7.85
N GLU A 42 -6.05 -1.39 -8.72
CA GLU A 42 -5.04 -1.14 -9.74
C GLU A 42 -3.70 -0.74 -9.12
N ALA A 43 -3.70 0.10 -8.07
CA ALA A 43 -2.48 0.43 -7.32
C ALA A 43 -1.84 -0.82 -6.72
N HIS A 44 -2.65 -1.73 -6.15
CA HIS A 44 -2.20 -3.03 -5.66
C HIS A 44 -1.53 -3.85 -6.76
N GLU A 45 -2.16 -4.02 -7.92
CA GLU A 45 -1.64 -4.85 -9.01
C GLU A 45 -0.31 -4.30 -9.55
N VAL A 46 -0.23 -2.97 -9.75
CA VAL A 46 1.00 -2.28 -10.16
C VAL A 46 2.15 -2.58 -9.19
N LEU A 47 1.89 -2.44 -7.88
CA LEU A 47 2.91 -2.73 -6.87
C LEU A 47 3.22 -4.21 -6.77
N GLU A 48 2.27 -5.13 -7.03
CA GLU A 48 2.50 -6.56 -6.93
C GLU A 48 3.52 -7.05 -7.97
N PHE A 49 3.45 -6.55 -9.21
CA PHE A 49 4.45 -6.85 -10.24
C PHE A 49 5.86 -6.41 -9.82
N GLN A 50 5.98 -5.23 -9.21
CA GLN A 50 7.26 -4.76 -8.65
C GLN A 50 7.70 -5.60 -7.45
N TRP A 51 6.80 -5.83 -6.50
CA TRP A 51 7.06 -6.58 -5.28
C TRP A 51 7.58 -7.99 -5.57
N LYS A 52 7.08 -8.68 -6.60
CA LYS A 52 7.51 -10.04 -6.98
C LYS A 52 9.02 -10.14 -7.24
N LYS A 53 9.62 -9.10 -7.85
CA LYS A 53 11.05 -9.03 -8.16
C LYS A 53 11.90 -8.32 -7.10
N ASP A 54 11.26 -7.63 -6.16
CA ASP A 54 11.96 -6.91 -5.11
C ASP A 54 12.49 -7.82 -3.98
N PHE A 55 13.37 -7.29 -3.14
CA PHE A 55 14.02 -8.00 -2.03
C PHE A 55 14.25 -7.08 -0.81
N GLY A 56 14.72 -7.67 0.28
CA GLY A 56 15.06 -6.96 1.52
C GLY A 56 13.89 -6.17 2.12
N ILE A 57 14.22 -5.08 2.81
CA ILE A 57 13.24 -4.26 3.53
C ILE A 57 12.25 -3.55 2.60
N ARG A 58 12.69 -3.19 1.38
CA ARG A 58 11.86 -2.57 0.35
C ARG A 58 10.71 -3.49 -0.05
N LYS A 59 10.98 -4.79 -0.24
CA LYS A 59 9.93 -5.80 -0.50
C LYS A 59 8.88 -5.84 0.63
N ILE A 60 9.31 -5.74 1.88
CA ILE A 60 8.40 -5.74 3.05
C ILE A 60 7.55 -4.47 3.07
N PHE A 61 8.15 -3.31 2.82
CA PHE A 61 7.44 -2.04 2.70
C PHE A 61 6.39 -2.08 1.59
N LEU A 62 6.75 -2.52 0.38
CA LEU A 62 5.81 -2.66 -0.73
C LEU A 62 4.66 -3.60 -0.37
N GLN A 63 4.94 -4.71 0.33
CA GLN A 63 3.90 -5.63 0.79
C GLN A 63 2.92 -4.95 1.76
N GLY A 64 3.42 -4.11 2.68
CA GLY A 64 2.58 -3.31 3.59
C GLY A 64 1.65 -2.38 2.83
N ILE A 65 2.15 -1.65 1.82
CA ILE A 65 1.34 -0.76 0.98
C ILE A 65 0.32 -1.55 0.16
N ILE A 66 0.72 -2.67 -0.44
CA ILE A 66 -0.20 -3.56 -1.18
C ILE A 66 -1.38 -3.99 -0.29
N GLN A 67 -1.10 -4.39 0.95
CA GLN A 67 -2.16 -4.83 1.88
C GLN A 67 -3.07 -3.67 2.31
N LEU A 68 -2.52 -2.47 2.49
CA LEU A 68 -3.32 -1.26 2.70
C LEU A 68 -4.27 -0.99 1.51
N CYS A 69 -3.77 -1.08 0.27
CA CYS A 69 -4.59 -0.95 -0.93
C CYS A 69 -5.74 -1.98 -0.94
N VAL A 70 -5.44 -3.25 -0.64
CA VAL A 70 -6.47 -4.30 -0.61
C VAL A 70 -7.49 -4.05 0.50
N SER A 71 -7.05 -3.57 1.67
CA SER A 71 -7.95 -3.20 2.76
C SER A 71 -8.93 -2.10 2.33
N LEU A 72 -8.43 -1.00 1.76
CA LEU A 72 -9.26 0.11 1.28
C LEU A 72 -10.20 -0.29 0.14
N HIS A 73 -9.73 -1.12 -0.81
CA HIS A 73 -10.59 -1.68 -1.86
C HIS A 73 -11.77 -2.46 -1.26
N LYS A 74 -11.51 -3.24 -0.21
CA LYS A 74 -12.52 -4.04 0.49
C LYS A 74 -13.42 -3.23 1.42
N ILE A 75 -13.04 -2.00 1.79
CA ILE A 75 -13.92 -1.07 2.51
C ILE A 75 -14.84 -0.37 1.51
N TYR A 76 -14.29 0.20 0.43
CA TYR A 76 -15.00 1.18 -0.40
C TYR A 76 -15.55 0.66 -1.73
N VAL A 77 -14.97 -0.39 -2.32
CA VAL A 77 -15.28 -0.82 -3.70
C VAL A 77 -15.91 -2.20 -3.75
N LYS A 78 -15.36 -3.15 -2.98
CA LYS A 78 -15.87 -4.52 -2.88
C LYS A 78 -16.02 -4.92 -1.41
N PRO A 79 -17.09 -4.42 -0.74
CA PRO A 79 -17.31 -4.59 0.70
C PRO A 79 -17.06 -6.02 1.18
N ASN A 80 -16.10 -6.16 2.10
CA ASN A 80 -15.79 -7.41 2.79
C ASN A 80 -15.09 -7.08 4.11
N SER A 81 -15.88 -6.91 5.17
CA SER A 81 -15.44 -6.37 6.46
C SER A 81 -14.31 -7.18 7.11
N ARG A 82 -14.51 -8.49 7.31
CA ARG A 82 -13.47 -9.38 7.84
C ARG A 82 -12.21 -9.36 6.98
N GLY A 83 -12.37 -9.35 5.66
CA GLY A 83 -11.26 -9.34 4.71
C GLY A 83 -10.49 -8.03 4.69
N SER A 84 -11.15 -6.87 4.85
CA SER A 84 -10.48 -5.58 4.94
C SER A 84 -9.74 -5.42 6.26
N ARG A 85 -10.34 -5.84 7.38
CA ARG A 85 -9.72 -5.85 8.71
C ARG A 85 -8.45 -6.69 8.71
N MET A 86 -8.52 -7.94 8.24
CA MET A 86 -7.36 -8.84 8.14
C MET A 86 -6.22 -8.25 7.30
N GLN A 87 -6.54 -7.54 6.20
CA GLN A 87 -5.49 -6.92 5.37
C GLN A 87 -4.90 -5.66 6.01
N ALA A 88 -5.67 -4.91 6.79
CA ALA A 88 -5.14 -3.80 7.60
C ALA A 88 -4.20 -4.31 8.70
N GLU A 89 -4.56 -5.40 9.40
CA GLU A 89 -3.70 -6.03 10.41
C GLU A 89 -2.36 -6.48 9.79
N ARG A 90 -2.42 -7.20 8.67
CA ARG A 90 -1.21 -7.65 7.97
C ARG A 90 -0.37 -6.49 7.44
N SER A 91 -1.01 -5.45 6.91
CA SER A 91 -0.32 -4.23 6.48
C SER A 91 0.46 -3.61 7.64
N LYS A 92 -0.17 -3.54 8.82
CA LYS A 92 0.44 -3.03 10.04
C LYS A 92 1.66 -3.86 10.45
N GLU A 93 1.54 -5.18 10.51
CA GLU A 93 2.66 -6.08 10.82
C GLU A 93 3.88 -5.85 9.90
N LYS A 94 3.62 -5.63 8.59
CA LYS A 94 4.69 -5.34 7.62
C LYS A 94 5.33 -3.98 7.87
N LEU A 95 4.53 -2.95 8.10
CA LEU A 95 5.05 -1.61 8.35
C LEU A 95 5.73 -1.49 9.73
N GLU A 96 5.33 -2.26 10.73
CA GLU A 96 6.05 -2.38 12.01
C GLU A 96 7.41 -3.04 11.81
N THR A 97 7.49 -4.07 10.95
CA THR A 97 8.78 -4.68 10.59
C THR A 97 9.71 -3.66 9.92
N VAL A 98 9.17 -2.82 9.03
CA VAL A 98 9.91 -1.73 8.38
C VAL A 98 10.33 -0.66 9.38
N PHE A 99 9.43 -0.25 10.27
CA PHE A 99 9.70 0.76 11.30
C PHE A 99 10.82 0.37 12.26
N ASN A 100 10.86 -0.90 12.64
CA ASN A 100 11.88 -1.44 13.56
C ASN A 100 13.20 -1.79 12.87
N SER A 101 13.30 -1.61 11.55
CA SER A 101 14.54 -1.84 10.82
C SER A 101 15.51 -0.68 10.99
N ASN A 102 16.80 -0.94 10.77
CA ASN A 102 17.84 0.08 10.78
C ASN A 102 18.01 0.78 9.42
N ASP A 103 17.16 0.45 8.45
CA ASP A 103 17.27 0.91 7.06
C ASP A 103 16.55 2.25 6.82
N LEU A 104 15.65 2.66 7.72
CA LEU A 104 14.91 3.91 7.56
C LEU A 104 15.76 5.14 7.90
N SER A 105 15.60 6.19 7.10
CA SER A 105 16.03 7.55 7.45
C SER A 105 15.18 8.09 8.62
N GLU A 106 15.59 9.17 9.27
CA GLU A 106 14.77 9.79 10.33
C GLU A 106 13.43 10.31 9.77
N ASN A 107 13.42 10.84 8.54
CA ASN A 107 12.19 11.20 7.83
C ASN A 107 11.34 9.96 7.52
N GLY A 108 11.98 8.88 7.05
CA GLY A 108 11.33 7.60 6.78
C GLY A 108 10.62 7.02 8.01
N LYS A 109 11.23 7.11 9.19
CA LYS A 109 10.58 6.70 10.45
C LYS A 109 9.32 7.51 10.74
N GLN A 110 9.35 8.83 10.55
CA GLN A 110 8.18 9.68 10.77
C GLN A 110 7.05 9.34 9.79
N ILE A 111 7.40 9.10 8.53
CA ILE A 111 6.45 8.71 7.49
C ILE A 111 5.83 7.34 7.80
N VAL A 112 6.63 6.33 8.12
CA VAL A 112 6.13 4.99 8.46
C VAL A 112 5.31 5.02 9.75
N SER A 113 5.72 5.81 10.75
CA SER A 113 4.92 6.03 11.97
C SER A 113 3.54 6.61 11.67
N SER A 114 3.45 7.57 10.74
CA SER A 114 2.18 8.15 10.30
C SER A 114 1.28 7.14 9.58
N LEU A 115 1.88 6.24 8.78
CA LEU A 115 1.15 5.13 8.15
C LEU A 115 0.63 4.13 9.18
N LEU A 116 1.43 3.80 10.20
CA LEU A 116 1.01 2.93 11.30
C LEU A 116 -0.18 3.53 12.06
N GLN A 117 -0.13 4.84 12.36
CA GLN A 117 -1.24 5.54 13.00
C GLN A 117 -2.50 5.54 12.12
N SER A 118 -2.34 5.63 10.81
CA SER A 118 -3.45 5.52 9.86
C SER A 118 -4.06 4.11 9.85
N LEU A 119 -3.24 3.06 9.97
CA LEU A 119 -3.71 1.69 10.09
C LEU A 119 -4.46 1.45 11.40
N ASP A 120 -4.01 2.05 12.50
CA ASP A 120 -4.77 2.03 13.76
C ASP A 120 -6.14 2.69 13.61
N GLN A 121 -6.23 3.80 12.88
CA GLN A 121 -7.51 4.44 12.58
C GLN A 121 -8.41 3.54 11.72
N ILE A 122 -7.84 2.82 10.73
CA ILE A 122 -8.59 1.82 9.93
C ILE A 122 -9.09 0.69 10.82
N LEU A 123 -8.27 0.15 11.71
CA LEU A 123 -8.66 -0.95 12.61
C LEU A 123 -9.73 -0.51 13.62
N ASN A 124 -9.75 0.78 13.99
CA ASN A 124 -10.79 1.36 14.83
C ASN A 124 -12.15 1.56 14.12
N LEU A 125 -12.23 1.33 12.81
CA LEU A 125 -13.50 1.33 12.07
C LEU A 125 -14.36 0.11 12.39
N TYR A 126 -13.80 -0.91 13.06
CA TYR A 126 -14.46 -2.19 13.28
C TYR A 126 -14.88 -2.38 14.75
N GLU A 127 -15.94 -3.16 14.94
CA GLU A 127 -16.30 -3.81 16.19
C GLU A 127 -16.34 -5.32 15.93
N GLY A 128 -15.35 -6.05 16.45
CA GLY A 128 -15.11 -7.43 16.03
C GLY A 128 -14.80 -7.50 14.52
N ASP A 129 -15.60 -8.27 13.78
CA ASP A 129 -15.49 -8.40 12.32
C ASP A 129 -16.44 -7.47 11.56
N ASP A 130 -17.26 -6.67 12.24
CA ASP A 130 -18.23 -5.76 11.63
C ASP A 130 -17.66 -4.35 11.49
N ILE A 131 -17.86 -3.74 10.32
CA ILE A 131 -17.41 -2.38 10.03
C ILE A 131 -18.53 -1.39 10.39
N LEU A 132 -18.18 -0.32 11.10
CA LEU A 132 -19.11 0.69 11.59
C LEU A 132 -19.29 1.83 10.55
N PRO A 133 -20.44 1.95 9.88
CA PRO A 133 -20.64 2.88 8.76
C PRO A 133 -20.40 4.36 9.10
N GLU A 134 -20.75 4.76 10.32
CA GLU A 134 -20.55 6.12 10.83
C GLU A 134 -19.07 6.46 10.99
N LYS A 135 -18.24 5.49 11.38
CA LYS A 135 -16.79 5.68 11.46
C LYS A 135 -16.16 5.73 10.07
N VAL A 136 -16.63 4.89 9.13
CA VAL A 136 -16.14 4.90 7.74
C VAL A 136 -16.41 6.25 7.07
N SER A 137 -17.57 6.85 7.34
CA SER A 137 -17.97 8.15 6.79
C SER A 137 -17.15 9.32 7.34
N ALA A 138 -16.66 9.21 8.58
CA ALA A 138 -15.77 10.18 9.20
C ALA A 138 -14.27 9.93 8.91
N PHE A 139 -13.92 8.77 8.35
CA PHE A 139 -12.53 8.37 8.14
C PHE A 139 -11.90 9.11 6.96
N CYS A 140 -10.74 9.72 7.21
CA CYS A 140 -9.92 10.32 6.17
C CYS A 140 -8.95 9.26 5.62
N ILE A 141 -9.07 8.93 4.34
CA ILE A 141 -8.15 7.99 3.68
C ILE A 141 -6.72 8.55 3.77
N PRO A 142 -5.73 7.74 4.21
CA PRO A 142 -4.36 8.19 4.36
C PRO A 142 -3.73 8.50 3.00
N ARG A 143 -2.59 9.17 3.00
CA ARG A 143 -1.73 9.23 1.81
C ARG A 143 -0.60 8.23 1.98
N ILE A 144 -0.20 7.60 0.88
CA ILE A 144 1.08 6.90 0.85
C ILE A 144 2.19 7.90 0.49
N PRO A 145 3.46 7.62 0.84
CA PRO A 145 4.58 8.51 0.55
C PRO A 145 4.66 8.80 -0.94
N LYS A 146 5.02 10.04 -1.33
CA LYS A 146 5.16 10.39 -2.74
C LYS A 146 6.44 9.79 -3.34
N GLU A 147 7.54 9.91 -2.61
CA GLU A 147 8.86 9.45 -3.01
C GLU A 147 9.32 8.34 -2.07
N TRP A 148 9.35 7.09 -2.55
CA TRP A 148 9.73 5.95 -1.71
C TRP A 148 11.21 5.99 -1.29
N ARG A 149 12.06 6.65 -2.07
CA ARG A 149 13.50 6.75 -1.82
C ARG A 149 13.82 7.50 -0.53
N GLU A 150 13.04 8.51 -0.20
CA GLU A 150 13.21 9.32 1.02
C GLU A 150 12.99 8.51 2.32
N LEU A 151 12.39 7.32 2.21
CA LEU A 151 12.13 6.45 3.35
C LEU A 151 13.41 5.81 3.88
N PHE A 152 14.33 5.46 2.98
CA PHE A 152 15.48 4.63 3.32
C PHE A 152 16.75 5.48 3.40
N ARG A 153 17.73 4.98 4.13
CA ARG A 153 19.09 5.54 4.13
C ARG A 153 19.74 5.25 2.79
N ASP A 154 20.54 6.20 2.31
CA ASP A 154 21.40 6.03 1.13
C ASP A 154 22.49 4.97 1.36
#